data_AF-A0A1S8X795-F1
#
_entry.id   AF-A0A1S8X795-F1
#
_cell.length_a   1.000
_cell.length_b   1.000
_cell.length_c   1.000
_cell.angle_alpha   90.00
_cell.angle_beta   90.00
_cell.angle_gamma   90.00
#
_symmetry.space_group_name_H-M   'P 1'
#
loop_
_entity.id
_entity.type
_entity.pdbx_description
1 polymer ?
#
loop_
_entity_poly.entity_id
_entity_poly.type
_entity_poly.pdbx_seq_one_letter_code
_entity_poly.pdbx_strand_id
1 'polypeptide(L)'
;MERKTRVFKALVDIGTLTGLLSSIGLSITACFQVSNVPIVHYIGAGVAFAGAVGYMIVVSVISSLYLGQPVVICGLRWLLAVCGSLAALSFLICRIIGRGDEVDWIPDPSLLDSETTVNVVVFYLLPASEWTLGLTITLFFLLWVPEFLRIDFQAP
;
A
#
# COMPACT_ATOMS: atom_id res chain seq x y z
N MET A 1 -31.04 12.88 -4.00
CA MET A 1 -30.24 12.54 -5.20
C MET A 1 -28.94 13.35 -5.22
N GLU A 2 -29.02 14.67 -5.16
CA GLU A 2 -27.87 15.59 -5.19
C GLU A 2 -26.77 15.33 -4.13
N ARG A 3 -27.15 14.98 -2.89
CA ARG A 3 -26.20 14.62 -1.83
C ARG A 3 -25.37 13.37 -2.17
N LYS A 4 -25.99 12.34 -2.77
CA LYS A 4 -25.27 11.10 -3.17
C LYS A 4 -24.28 11.39 -4.29
N THR A 5 -24.66 12.24 -5.24
CA THR A 5 -23.77 12.68 -6.33
C THR A 5 -22.57 13.48 -5.81
N ARG A 6 -22.78 14.38 -4.85
CA ARG A 6 -21.68 15.13 -4.20
C ARG A 6 -20.70 14.22 -3.46
N VAL A 7 -21.21 13.24 -2.70
CA VAL A 7 -20.35 12.27 -2.00
C VAL A 7 -19.58 11.41 -2.98
N PHE A 8 -20.23 10.90 -4.03
CA PHE A 8 -19.56 10.12 -5.06
C PHE A 8 -18.41 10.92 -5.72
N LYS A 9 -18.66 12.17 -6.11
CA LYS A 9 -17.63 13.04 -6.68
C LYS A 9 -16.46 13.25 -5.72
N ALA A 10 -16.75 13.53 -4.45
CA ALA A 10 -15.69 13.70 -3.45
C ALA A 10 -14.85 12.43 -3.27
N LEU A 11 -15.48 11.25 -3.28
CA LEU A 11 -14.76 9.98 -3.21
C LEU A 11 -13.87 9.78 -4.45
N VAL A 12 -14.35 10.11 -5.65
CA VAL A 12 -13.53 10.07 -6.86
C VAL A 12 -12.34 11.01 -6.75
N ASP A 13 -12.56 12.27 -6.34
CA ASP A 13 -11.49 13.27 -6.19
C ASP A 13 -10.43 12.80 -5.17
N ILE A 14 -10.86 12.22 -4.03
CA ILE A 14 -9.94 11.65 -3.01
C ILE A 14 -9.21 10.41 -3.56
N GLY A 15 -9.90 9.53 -4.29
CA GLY A 15 -9.31 8.37 -4.94
C GLY A 15 -8.21 8.79 -5.93
N THR A 16 -8.50 9.75 -6.79
CA THR A 16 -7.51 10.29 -7.72
C THR A 16 -6.30 10.89 -6.99
N LEU A 17 -6.52 11.70 -5.95
CA LEU A 17 -5.43 12.29 -5.18
C LEU A 17 -4.54 11.23 -4.51
N THR A 18 -5.15 10.26 -3.84
CA THR A 18 -4.43 9.18 -3.15
C THR A 18 -3.67 8.28 -4.12
N GLY A 19 -4.25 7.99 -5.28
CA GLY A 19 -3.57 7.30 -6.38
C GLY A 19 -2.36 8.07 -6.92
N LEU A 20 -2.51 9.38 -7.17
CA LEU A 20 -1.40 10.23 -7.63
C LEU A 20 -0.27 10.31 -6.60
N LEU A 21 -0.60 10.51 -5.32
CA LEU A 21 0.38 10.48 -4.24
C LEU A 21 1.12 9.14 -4.22
N SER A 22 0.39 8.03 -4.34
CA SER A 22 1.00 6.69 -4.42
C SER A 22 2.02 6.59 -5.56
N SER A 23 1.64 7.00 -6.77
CA SER A 23 2.51 6.97 -7.95
C SER A 23 3.75 7.86 -7.81
N ILE A 24 3.59 9.06 -7.24
CA ILE A 24 4.72 9.96 -6.96
C ILE A 24 5.65 9.35 -5.93
N GLY A 25 5.11 8.84 -4.83
CA GLY A 25 5.88 8.17 -3.77
C GLY A 25 6.68 7.00 -4.33
N LEU A 26 6.05 6.14 -5.13
CA LEU A 26 6.71 4.99 -5.74
C LEU A 26 7.83 5.42 -6.70
N SER A 27 7.61 6.50 -7.46
CA SER A 27 8.64 7.07 -8.34
C SER A 27 9.84 7.58 -7.54
N ILE A 28 9.60 8.24 -6.39
CA ILE A 28 10.66 8.67 -5.48
C ILE A 28 11.43 7.46 -4.96
N THR A 29 10.75 6.43 -4.45
CA THR A 29 11.38 5.21 -3.92
C THR A 29 12.23 4.50 -4.98
N ALA A 30 11.78 4.51 -6.24
CA ALA A 30 12.50 3.91 -7.36
C ALA A 30 13.74 4.72 -7.78
N CYS A 31 13.64 6.05 -7.81
CA CYS A 31 14.75 6.92 -8.20
C CYS A 31 15.80 7.11 -7.09
N PHE A 32 15.36 7.14 -5.84
CA PHE A 32 16.21 7.36 -4.68
C PHE A 32 16.30 6.05 -3.89
N GLN A 33 17.28 5.22 -4.26
CA GLN A 33 17.50 3.93 -3.61
C GLN A 33 17.94 4.11 -2.15
N VAL A 34 17.46 3.21 -1.29
CA VAL A 34 17.72 3.25 0.16
C VAL A 34 19.22 3.24 0.49
N SER A 35 20.03 2.59 -0.35
CA SER A 35 21.49 2.51 -0.20
C SER A 35 22.23 3.82 -0.44
N ASN A 36 21.63 4.78 -1.16
CA ASN A 36 22.28 6.02 -1.55
C ASN A 36 21.69 7.23 -0.82
N VAL A 37 20.36 7.30 -0.71
CA VAL A 37 19.66 8.47 -0.13
C VAL A 37 18.52 8.00 0.79
N PRO A 38 18.83 7.37 1.94
CA PRO A 38 17.84 6.64 2.76
C PRO A 38 16.65 7.50 3.20
N ILE A 39 16.90 8.74 3.59
CA ILE A 39 15.84 9.65 4.07
C ILE A 39 14.83 9.93 2.96
N VAL A 40 15.29 10.23 1.75
CA VAL A 40 14.42 10.51 0.60
C VAL A 40 13.66 9.25 0.20
N HIS A 41 14.33 8.09 0.21
CA HIS A 41 13.70 6.79 -0.03
C HIS A 41 12.54 6.53 0.93
N TYR A 42 12.75 6.71 2.24
CA TYR A 42 11.72 6.44 3.24
C TYR A 42 10.56 7.44 3.19
N ILE A 43 10.83 8.70 2.82
CA ILE A 43 9.75 9.67 2.52
C ILE A 43 8.93 9.18 1.32
N GLY A 44 9.59 8.76 0.23
CA GLY A 44 8.94 8.18 -0.95
C GLY A 44 8.08 6.98 -0.60
N ALA A 45 8.63 6.02 0.15
CA ALA A 45 7.93 4.81 0.58
C ALA A 45 6.70 5.14 1.44
N GLY A 46 6.83 6.08 2.39
CA GLY A 46 5.71 6.54 3.20
C GLY A 46 4.58 7.14 2.37
N VAL A 47 4.91 8.00 1.41
CA VAL A 47 3.93 8.60 0.48
C VAL A 47 3.30 7.54 -0.43
N ALA A 48 4.10 6.60 -0.94
CA ALA A 48 3.65 5.50 -1.80
C ALA A 48 2.61 4.64 -1.09
N PHE A 49 2.97 4.12 0.09
CA PHE A 49 2.15 3.19 0.84
C PHE A 49 0.91 3.84 1.43
N ALA A 50 1.02 5.04 2.00
CA ALA A 50 -0.14 5.78 2.51
C ALA A 50 -1.12 6.12 1.37
N GLY A 51 -0.60 6.58 0.23
CA GLY A 51 -1.40 6.83 -0.97
C GLY A 51 -2.11 5.57 -1.47
N ALA A 52 -1.38 4.44 -1.56
CA ALA A 52 -1.94 3.17 -2.02
C ALA A 52 -3.06 2.67 -1.09
N VAL A 53 -2.84 2.65 0.22
CA VAL A 53 -3.86 2.23 1.20
C VAL A 53 -5.10 3.13 1.14
N GLY A 54 -4.90 4.45 1.08
CA GLY A 54 -6.00 5.40 0.92
C GLY A 54 -6.81 5.14 -0.35
N TYR A 55 -6.12 4.93 -1.47
CA TYR A 55 -6.73 4.59 -2.76
C TYR A 55 -7.55 3.31 -2.65
N MET A 56 -6.97 2.22 -2.12
CA MET A 56 -7.64 0.93 -2.00
C MET A 56 -8.93 1.03 -1.19
N ILE A 57 -8.93 1.76 -0.06
CA ILE A 57 -10.11 1.95 0.79
C ILE A 57 -11.20 2.70 0.02
N VAL A 58 -10.86 3.86 -0.54
CA VAL A 58 -11.82 4.72 -1.26
C VAL A 58 -12.43 3.98 -2.44
N VAL A 59 -11.61 3.26 -3.18
CA VAL A 59 -12.03 2.51 -4.36
C VAL A 59 -12.87 1.28 -3.99
N SER A 60 -12.60 0.65 -2.85
CA SER A 60 -13.46 -0.43 -2.31
C SER A 60 -14.84 0.10 -1.91
N VAL A 61 -14.91 1.29 -1.29
CA VAL A 61 -16.16 2.00 -0.99
C VAL A 61 -16.92 2.32 -2.28
N ILE A 62 -16.26 2.91 -3.27
CA ILE A 62 -16.86 3.24 -4.57
C ILE A 62 -17.42 1.99 -5.25
N SER A 63 -16.62 0.90 -5.30
CA SER A 63 -17.01 -0.36 -5.91
C SER A 63 -18.27 -0.95 -5.28
N SER A 64 -18.34 -0.91 -3.95
CA SER A 64 -19.41 -1.53 -3.16
C SER A 64 -20.71 -0.72 -3.17
N LEU A 65 -20.61 0.61 -3.16
CA LEU A 65 -21.77 1.49 -2.96
C LEU A 65 -22.30 2.14 -4.25
N TYR A 66 -21.47 2.26 -5.28
CA TYR A 66 -21.78 3.10 -6.45
C TYR A 66 -21.64 2.40 -7.80
N LEU A 67 -20.73 1.42 -7.95
CA LEU A 67 -20.45 0.81 -9.27
C LEU A 67 -21.22 -0.49 -9.55
N GLY A 68 -21.99 -1.02 -8.59
CA GLY A 68 -22.77 -2.25 -8.78
C GLY A 68 -21.92 -3.48 -9.15
N GLN A 69 -20.66 -3.51 -8.69
CA GLN A 69 -19.71 -4.58 -8.98
C GLN A 69 -20.16 -5.90 -8.31
N PRO A 70 -19.78 -7.07 -8.87
CA PRO A 70 -20.09 -8.35 -8.26
C PRO A 70 -19.61 -8.42 -6.81
N VAL A 71 -20.44 -9.00 -5.93
CA VAL A 71 -20.16 -9.08 -4.48
C VAL A 71 -18.79 -9.71 -4.19
N VAL A 72 -18.38 -10.70 -5.00
CA VAL A 72 -17.07 -11.35 -4.89
C VAL A 72 -15.93 -10.36 -5.13
N ILE A 73 -16.01 -9.52 -6.17
CA ILE A 73 -14.98 -8.51 -6.48
C ILE A 73 -14.92 -7.45 -5.39
N CYS A 74 -16.08 -6.97 -4.91
CA CYS A 74 -16.16 -6.04 -3.79
C CYS A 74 -15.52 -6.63 -2.52
N GLY A 75 -15.82 -7.90 -2.22
CA GLY A 75 -15.25 -8.62 -1.09
C GLY A 75 -13.74 -8.78 -1.18
N LEU A 76 -13.21 -9.15 -2.36
CA LEU A 76 -11.77 -9.25 -2.59
C LEU A 76 -11.06 -7.91 -2.46
N ARG A 77 -11.65 -6.82 -2.98
CA ARG A 77 -11.11 -5.46 -2.83
C ARG A 77 -11.03 -5.05 -1.36
N TRP A 78 -12.08 -5.31 -0.58
CA TRP A 78 -12.07 -5.06 0.86
C TRP A 78 -11.07 -5.92 1.62
N LEU A 79 -10.98 -7.21 1.29
CA LEU A 79 -10.01 -8.12 1.89
C LEU A 79 -8.58 -7.59 1.69
N LEU A 80 -8.22 -7.24 0.45
CA LEU A 80 -6.91 -6.70 0.14
C LEU A 80 -6.68 -5.32 0.77
N ALA A 81 -7.70 -4.46 0.82
CA ALA A 81 -7.61 -3.15 1.48
C ALA A 81 -7.33 -3.29 2.98
N VAL A 82 -8.01 -4.22 3.66
CA VAL A 82 -7.80 -4.51 5.08
C VAL A 82 -6.43 -5.15 5.30
N CYS A 83 -6.07 -6.18 4.54
CA CYS A 83 -4.76 -6.83 4.63
C CYS A 83 -3.61 -5.84 4.40
N GLY A 84 -3.72 -4.99 3.37
CA GLY A 84 -2.72 -3.95 3.10
C GLY A 84 -2.68 -2.88 4.19
N SER A 85 -3.82 -2.49 4.77
CA SER A 85 -3.84 -1.55 5.90
C SER A 85 -3.14 -2.13 7.14
N LEU A 86 -3.39 -3.40 7.45
CA LEU A 86 -2.74 -4.10 8.55
C LEU A 86 -1.24 -4.30 8.30
N ALA A 87 -0.86 -4.64 7.07
CA ALA A 87 0.54 -4.77 6.68
C ALA A 87 1.29 -3.42 6.78
N ALA A 88 0.68 -2.32 6.32
CA ALA A 88 1.24 -0.97 6.45
C ALA A 88 1.40 -0.54 7.92
N LEU A 89 0.40 -0.83 8.76
CA LEU A 89 0.48 -0.55 10.18
C LEU A 89 1.57 -1.37 10.86
N SER A 90 1.64 -2.66 10.55
CA SER A 90 2.69 -3.56 11.05
C SER A 90 4.08 -3.06 10.64
N PHE A 91 4.27 -2.70 9.37
CA PHE A 91 5.51 -2.14 8.87
C PHE A 91 5.92 -0.87 9.62
N LEU A 92 4.98 0.06 9.81
CA LEU A 92 5.23 1.30 10.55
C LEU A 92 5.65 1.02 12.01
N ILE A 93 4.95 0.13 12.69
CA ILE A 93 5.27 -0.27 14.08
C ILE A 93 6.66 -0.91 14.13
N CYS A 94 6.95 -1.85 13.23
CA CYS A 94 8.24 -2.53 13.17
C CYS A 94 9.38 -1.55 12.88
N ARG A 95 9.18 -0.55 12.00
CA ARG A 95 10.17 0.51 11.74
C ARG A 95 10.39 1.42 12.94
N ILE A 96 9.36 1.71 13.74
CA ILE A 96 9.51 2.52 14.95
C ILE A 96 10.30 1.74 16.01
N ILE A 97 10.04 0.44 16.17
CA ILE A 97 10.74 -0.42 17.13
C ILE A 97 12.19 -0.65 16.68
N GLY A 98 12.42 -0.91 15.39
CA GLY A 98 13.73 -1.18 14.80
C GLY A 98 14.62 0.05 14.59
N ARG A 99 14.31 1.20 15.20
CA ARG A 99 15.09 2.45 15.08
C ARG A 99 16.44 2.43 15.82
N GLY A 100 16.78 1.34 16.50
CA GLY A 100 18.08 1.13 17.12
C GLY A 100 19.07 0.56 16.10
N ASP A 101 19.95 1.44 15.63
CA ASP A 101 21.13 1.19 14.79
C ASP A 101 20.88 0.69 13.36
N GLU A 102 21.79 1.06 12.46
CA GLU A 102 21.87 0.58 11.09
C GLU A 102 21.99 -0.94 11.15
N VAL A 103 20.86 -1.62 11.03
CA VAL A 103 20.84 -3.08 10.92
C VAL A 103 21.49 -3.38 9.58
N ASP A 104 22.78 -3.74 9.64
CA ASP A 104 23.45 -4.36 8.52
C ASP A 104 22.54 -5.48 8.00
N TRP A 105 22.17 -5.40 6.71
CA TRP A 105 21.35 -6.41 6.04
C TRP A 105 21.99 -7.81 6.07
N ILE A 106 23.26 -7.89 6.47
CA ILE A 106 23.98 -9.11 6.79
C ILE A 106 23.76 -9.34 8.30
N PRO A 107 22.91 -10.31 8.69
CA PRO A 107 22.78 -10.65 10.09
C PRO A 107 24.16 -11.09 10.58
N ASP A 108 24.68 -10.44 11.62
CA ASP A 108 25.73 -11.04 12.42
C ASP A 108 25.16 -12.38 12.90
N PRO A 109 25.76 -13.54 12.56
CA PRO A 109 25.25 -14.84 12.97
C PRO A 109 25.02 -14.96 14.48
N SER A 110 25.70 -14.15 15.30
CA SER A 110 25.46 -14.10 16.75
C SER A 110 24.16 -13.41 17.18
N LEU A 111 23.50 -12.65 16.29
CA LEU A 111 22.16 -12.08 16.55
C LEU A 111 21.04 -13.13 16.44
N LEU A 112 21.29 -14.27 15.79
CA LEU A 112 20.41 -15.45 15.82
C LEU A 112 20.44 -16.16 17.19
N ASP A 113 21.54 -16.07 17.92
CA ASP A 113 21.70 -16.71 19.23
C ASP A 113 21.09 -15.91 20.39
N SER A 114 20.69 -14.65 20.14
CA SER A 114 19.92 -13.84 21.09
C SER A 114 18.52 -13.56 20.53
N GLU A 115 17.56 -14.40 20.91
CA GLU A 115 16.11 -14.20 20.73
C GLU A 115 15.63 -12.96 21.53
N THR A 116 16.14 -11.78 21.20
CA THR A 116 15.57 -10.53 21.68
C THR A 116 14.38 -10.17 20.80
N THR A 117 13.32 -9.64 21.41
CA THR A 117 12.10 -9.21 20.71
C THR A 117 12.40 -8.25 19.55
N VAL A 118 13.49 -7.49 19.63
CA VAL A 118 13.94 -6.55 18.58
C VAL A 118 14.42 -7.29 17.33
N ASN A 119 15.22 -8.36 17.48
CA ASN A 119 15.74 -9.13 16.35
C ASN A 119 14.59 -9.79 15.55
N VAL A 120 13.59 -10.35 16.24
CA VAL A 120 12.44 -10.96 15.56
C VAL A 120 11.64 -9.93 14.75
N VAL A 121 11.44 -8.74 15.33
CA VAL A 121 10.70 -7.64 14.69
C VAL A 121 11.44 -7.14 13.44
N VAL A 122 12.74 -6.93 13.54
CA VAL A 122 13.56 -6.35 12.47
C VAL A 122 13.81 -7.34 11.33
N PHE A 123 14.16 -8.59 11.63
CA PHE A 123 14.57 -9.55 10.60
C PHE A 123 13.41 -10.30 9.94
N TYR A 124 12.29 -10.50 10.63
CA TYR A 124 11.17 -11.27 10.10
C TYR A 124 9.94 -10.40 9.83
N LEU A 125 9.44 -9.71 10.86
CA LEU A 125 8.16 -9.01 10.75
C LEU A 125 8.23 -7.78 9.84
N LEU A 126 9.33 -7.03 9.90
CA LEU A 126 9.51 -5.86 9.05
C LEU A 126 9.53 -6.23 7.55
N PRO A 127 10.39 -7.13 7.05
CA PRO A 127 10.34 -7.56 5.65
C PRO A 127 9.00 -8.21 5.31
N ALA A 128 8.47 -9.10 6.16
CA ALA A 128 7.20 -9.77 5.88
C ALA A 128 6.05 -8.77 5.70
N SER A 129 5.98 -7.74 6.54
CA SER A 129 4.98 -6.68 6.43
C SER A 129 5.15 -5.84 5.17
N GLU A 130 6.38 -5.49 4.78
CA GLU A 130 6.68 -4.76 3.54
C GLU A 130 6.27 -5.54 2.29
N TRP A 131 6.68 -6.81 2.19
CA TRP A 131 6.35 -7.66 1.05
C TRP A 131 4.86 -8.00 0.98
N THR A 132 4.21 -8.20 2.13
CA THR A 132 2.75 -8.38 2.19
C THR A 132 2.03 -7.13 1.70
N LEU A 133 2.50 -5.94 2.08
CA LEU A 133 1.95 -4.69 1.60
C LEU A 133 2.11 -4.53 0.08
N GLY A 134 3.32 -4.78 -0.45
CA GLY A 134 3.56 -4.75 -1.90
C GLY A 134 2.69 -5.74 -2.67
N LEU A 135 2.54 -6.96 -2.15
CA LEU A 135 1.69 -7.99 -2.75
C LEU A 135 0.21 -7.60 -2.75
N THR A 136 -0.31 -7.11 -1.62
CA THR A 136 -1.72 -6.70 -1.52
C THR A 136 -2.06 -5.55 -2.46
N ILE A 137 -1.16 -4.55 -2.56
CA ILE A 137 -1.31 -3.44 -3.52
C ILE A 137 -1.32 -3.97 -4.95
N THR A 138 -0.37 -4.83 -5.31
CA THR A 138 -0.27 -5.41 -6.66
C THR A 138 -1.53 -6.20 -7.03
N LEU A 139 -1.96 -7.11 -6.16
CA LEU A 139 -3.18 -7.89 -6.36
C LEU A 139 -4.41 -7.00 -6.46
N PHE A 140 -4.48 -5.92 -5.68
CA PHE A 140 -5.60 -4.98 -5.74
C PHE A 140 -5.70 -4.32 -7.12
N PHE A 141 -4.57 -3.90 -7.70
CA PHE A 141 -4.55 -3.35 -9.07
C PHE A 141 -4.90 -4.41 -10.12
N LEU A 142 -4.51 -5.68 -9.93
CA LEU A 142 -4.90 -6.75 -10.85
C LEU A 142 -6.42 -7.00 -10.85
N LEU A 143 -7.12 -6.75 -9.74
CA LEU A 143 -8.59 -6.77 -9.70
C LEU A 143 -9.26 -5.70 -10.57
N TRP A 144 -8.51 -4.77 -11.16
CA TRP A 144 -9.02 -3.76 -12.11
C TRP A 144 -8.80 -4.11 -13.57
N VAL A 145 -8.00 -5.14 -13.86
CA VAL A 145 -7.71 -5.56 -15.24
C VAL A 145 -9.00 -5.80 -16.04
N PRO A 146 -10.01 -6.52 -15.53
CA PRO A 146 -11.25 -6.73 -16.28
C PRO A 146 -12.00 -5.44 -16.62
N GLU A 147 -11.98 -4.44 -15.74
CA GLU A 147 -12.58 -3.13 -16.01
C GLU A 147 -11.79 -2.32 -17.03
N PHE A 148 -10.45 -2.32 -16.95
CA PHE A 148 -9.63 -1.62 -17.93
C PHE A 148 -9.77 -2.21 -19.33
N LEU A 149 -9.96 -3.54 -19.44
CA LEU A 149 -10.21 -4.21 -20.72
C LEU A 149 -11.58 -3.84 -21.34
N ARG A 150 -12.51 -3.26 -20.57
CA ARG A 150 -13.82 -2.80 -21.07
C ARG A 150 -13.80 -1.35 -21.53
N ILE A 151 -12.71 -0.61 -21.30
CA ILE A 151 -12.56 0.75 -21.78
C ILE A 151 -12.14 0.68 -23.25
N ASP A 152 -13.08 0.98 -24.14
CA ASP A 152 -12.79 1.17 -25.55
C ASP A 152 -12.43 2.64 -25.79
N PHE A 153 -11.16 2.90 -26.12
CA PHE A 153 -10.68 4.24 -26.48
C PHE A 153 -11.18 4.70 -27.86
N GLN A 154 -11.96 3.87 -28.57
CA GLN A 154 -12.55 4.18 -29.87
C GLN A 154 -14.03 4.57 -29.81
N ALA A 155 -14.61 4.79 -28.63
CA ALA A 155 -15.92 5.44 -28.55
C ALA A 155 -15.80 6.91 -29.03
N PRO A 156 -16.64 7.35 -29.99
CA PRO A 156 -16.60 8.71 -30.53
C PRO A 156 -16.84 9.80 -29.48
#